data_AF-A0A7S0XC63-F1
#
_entry.id   AF-A0A7S0XC63-F1
#
_cell.length_a   1.000
_cell.length_b   1.000
_cell.length_c   1.000
_cell.angle_alpha   90.00
_cell.angle_beta   90.00
_cell.angle_gamma   90.00
#
_symmetry.space_group_name_H-M   'P 1'
#
loop_
_entity.id
_entity.type
_entity.pdbx_description
1 polymer ?
#
loop_
_entity_poly.entity_id
_entity_poly.type
_entity_poly.pdbx_seq_one_letter_code
_entity_poly.pdbx_strand_id
1 'polypeptide(L)'
;RHRVRSCWLVAPRRLLLTAVTLLFLAFTPLWYLGLGTTHPVIGWNLYVIGDIVNMNRVDTLARWAGACVPPVSSLRAMKAHCEAVTVPGNTFHRIGWGFVQGVNEFCFTGTIAWEYLRKARKGYDVEVLCDVLVRNRAEKYPALLPPHDAIVVHLRLGDDIEVQYRHTELWDGEDHRKVKNKEYFEMAIAEFPPEVKSVIITGSSVHKGYLSSNQGSVWYRNKVIDLFKSSGYTVHERWDNLPDDDFVYLASARYFLPTGGGYGGLASACVDRAKGTSIRVRGGAGQG
;
A
#
# COMPACT_ATOMS: atom_id res chain seq x y z
N ARG A 1 29.16 -46.19 -21.06
CA ARG A 1 29.01 -46.28 -19.59
C ARG A 1 28.55 -44.92 -19.07
N HIS A 2 27.24 -44.71 -18.92
CA HIS A 2 26.66 -43.48 -18.37
C HIS A 2 26.73 -43.50 -16.83
N ARG A 3 27.33 -42.47 -16.22
CA ARG A 3 27.20 -42.22 -14.77
C ARG A 3 25.92 -41.41 -14.54
N VAL A 4 24.95 -42.05 -13.90
CA VAL A 4 23.78 -41.40 -13.31
C VAL A 4 24.28 -40.47 -12.20
N ARG A 5 23.97 -39.17 -12.30
CA ARG A 5 24.23 -38.21 -11.21
C ARG A 5 23.16 -38.39 -10.15
N SER A 6 23.59 -38.63 -8.93
CA SER A 6 22.79 -38.81 -7.74
C SER A 6 21.93 -37.58 -7.46
N CYS A 7 20.62 -37.78 -7.33
CA CYS A 7 19.70 -36.82 -6.72
C CYS A 7 20.17 -36.53 -5.29
N TRP A 8 20.55 -35.28 -5.02
CA TRP A 8 20.76 -34.80 -3.66
C TRP A 8 19.39 -34.71 -2.97
N LEU A 9 19.10 -35.67 -2.09
CA LEU A 9 18.07 -35.51 -1.09
C LEU A 9 18.43 -34.28 -0.24
N VAL A 10 17.51 -33.32 -0.21
CA VAL A 10 17.60 -32.13 0.65
C VAL A 10 17.72 -32.62 2.09
N ALA A 11 18.85 -32.32 2.74
CA ALA A 11 19.12 -32.79 4.09
C ALA A 11 18.02 -32.34 5.08
N PRO A 12 17.57 -33.21 6.00
CA PRO A 12 16.48 -32.93 6.95
C PRO A 12 16.66 -31.65 7.77
N ARG A 13 17.92 -31.24 8.01
CA ARG A 13 18.26 -30.00 8.71
C ARG A 13 17.79 -28.73 7.99
N ARG A 14 17.73 -28.74 6.65
CA ARG A 14 17.21 -27.60 5.89
C ARG A 14 15.70 -27.48 6.02
N LEU A 15 14.97 -28.61 5.98
CA LEU A 15 13.52 -28.63 6.17
C LEU A 15 13.10 -28.14 7.57
N LEU A 16 13.84 -28.51 8.62
CA LEU A 16 13.57 -28.02 9.97
C LEU A 16 13.84 -26.51 10.11
N LEU A 17 14.93 -26.01 9.53
CA LEU A 17 15.23 -24.58 9.54
C LEU A 17 14.16 -23.79 8.76
N THR A 18 13.76 -24.28 7.59
CA THR A 18 12.66 -23.71 6.78
C THR A 18 11.34 -23.73 7.55
N ALA A 19 10.99 -24.82 8.24
CA ALA A 19 9.78 -24.90 9.05
C ALA A 19 9.82 -23.93 10.25
N VAL A 20 10.96 -23.81 10.93
CA VAL A 20 11.16 -22.85 12.03
C VAL A 20 11.12 -21.41 11.52
N THR A 21 11.69 -21.11 10.35
CA THR A 21 11.59 -19.77 9.73
C THR A 21 10.17 -19.46 9.27
N LEU A 22 9.44 -20.45 8.73
CA LEU A 22 8.01 -20.32 8.42
C LEU A 22 7.19 -20.06 9.67
N LEU A 23 7.49 -20.72 10.78
CA LEU A 23 6.90 -20.45 12.09
C LEU A 23 7.26 -19.05 12.57
N PHE A 24 8.53 -18.65 12.54
CA PHE A 24 8.93 -17.28 12.93
C PHE A 24 8.26 -16.21 12.07
N LEU A 25 8.08 -16.42 10.77
CA LEU A 25 7.39 -15.48 9.88
C LEU A 25 5.86 -15.54 10.05
N ALA A 26 5.27 -16.71 10.30
CA ALA A 26 3.86 -16.87 10.67
C ALA A 26 3.52 -16.23 12.01
N PHE A 27 4.51 -16.19 12.91
CA PHE A 27 4.41 -15.57 14.22
C PHE A 27 5.03 -14.17 14.29
N THR A 28 5.63 -13.63 13.21
CA THR A 28 5.99 -12.20 13.19
C THR A 28 4.77 -11.29 13.43
N PRO A 29 3.56 -11.56 12.89
CA PRO A 29 2.33 -10.88 13.30
C PRO A 29 2.04 -11.00 14.79
N LEU A 30 2.34 -12.14 15.42
CA LEU A 30 2.16 -12.37 16.86
C LEU A 30 3.21 -11.66 17.73
N TRP A 31 4.43 -11.50 17.23
CA TRP A 31 5.43 -10.62 17.85
C TRP A 31 5.04 -9.14 17.74
N TYR A 32 4.34 -8.76 16.67
CA TYR A 32 3.68 -7.45 16.53
C TYR A 32 2.45 -7.27 17.45
N LEU A 33 1.84 -8.34 17.95
CA LEU A 33 0.73 -8.30 18.90
C LEU A 33 1.17 -8.20 20.37
N GLY A 34 2.44 -8.54 20.68
CA GLY A 34 2.95 -8.67 22.06
C GLY A 34 3.73 -7.49 22.63
N LEU A 35 4.07 -6.47 21.84
CA LEU A 35 4.73 -5.25 22.32
C LEU A 35 3.78 -4.07 22.10
N GLY A 36 3.05 -3.73 23.16
CA GLY A 36 1.97 -2.77 23.13
C GLY A 36 2.33 -1.44 22.48
N THR A 37 1.42 -0.95 21.61
CA THR A 37 0.74 0.36 21.76
C THR A 37 0.03 0.83 20.49
N THR A 38 0.16 0.20 19.31
CA THR A 38 -0.70 0.52 18.14
C THR A 38 -1.87 -0.45 18.01
N HIS A 39 -3.00 0.02 17.47
CA HIS A 39 -4.05 -0.87 16.97
C HIS A 39 -3.41 -1.67 15.80
N PRO A 40 -3.14 -2.98 15.96
CA PRO A 40 -2.37 -3.79 14.99
C PRO A 40 -2.99 -3.81 13.58
N VAL A 41 -4.27 -3.41 13.50
CA VAL A 41 -5.07 -3.28 12.28
C VAL A 41 -4.60 -2.12 11.38
N ILE A 42 -4.16 -0.98 11.94
CA ILE A 42 -3.92 0.24 11.14
C ILE A 42 -2.65 0.11 10.30
N GLY A 43 -1.52 -0.22 10.94
CA GLY A 43 -0.24 -0.39 10.27
C GLY A 43 -0.19 -1.62 9.34
N TRP A 44 -1.00 -2.64 9.62
CA TRP A 44 -1.14 -3.79 8.72
C TRP A 44 -1.97 -3.39 7.49
N ASN A 45 -3.20 -2.88 7.63
CA ASN A 45 -4.10 -2.65 6.48
C ASN A 45 -3.60 -1.61 5.46
N LEU A 46 -2.99 -0.49 5.87
CA LEU A 46 -2.42 0.50 4.93
C LEU A 46 -1.34 -0.11 4.03
N TYR A 47 -0.46 -0.91 4.64
CA TYR A 47 0.59 -1.64 3.93
C TYR A 47 0.03 -2.82 3.13
N VAL A 48 -1.06 -3.42 3.60
CA VAL A 48 -1.59 -4.70 3.13
C VAL A 48 -2.55 -4.52 1.97
N ILE A 49 -3.38 -3.48 1.88
CA ILE A 49 -4.17 -3.26 0.66
C ILE A 49 -3.22 -3.06 -0.53
N GLY A 50 -2.20 -2.22 -0.39
CA GLY A 50 -1.15 -2.06 -1.40
C GLY A 50 -0.39 -3.35 -1.68
N ASP A 51 0.19 -4.00 -0.67
CA ASP A 51 1.07 -5.17 -0.87
C ASP A 51 0.33 -6.46 -1.22
N ILE A 52 -0.91 -6.64 -0.76
CA ILE A 52 -1.73 -7.81 -1.07
C ILE A 52 -2.33 -7.67 -2.45
N VAL A 53 -2.91 -6.52 -2.78
CA VAL A 53 -3.47 -6.32 -4.12
C VAL A 53 -2.35 -6.36 -5.16
N ASN A 54 -1.17 -5.81 -4.87
CA ASN A 54 0.00 -5.90 -5.76
C ASN A 54 0.80 -7.21 -5.64
N MET A 55 0.35 -8.19 -4.83
CA MET A 55 1.00 -9.50 -4.65
C MET A 55 2.42 -9.49 -4.06
N ASN A 56 2.99 -8.34 -3.69
CA ASN A 56 4.35 -8.21 -3.19
C ASN A 56 4.70 -9.23 -2.08
N ARG A 57 3.77 -9.48 -1.16
CA ARG A 57 3.98 -10.46 -0.06
C ARG A 57 3.84 -11.90 -0.50
N VAL A 58 2.86 -12.19 -1.37
CA VAL A 58 2.68 -13.52 -1.96
C VAL A 58 3.92 -13.87 -2.79
N ASP A 59 4.43 -12.92 -3.56
CA ASP A 59 5.63 -13.08 -4.37
C ASP A 59 6.88 -13.24 -3.51
N THR A 60 7.01 -12.47 -2.43
CA THR A 60 8.12 -12.61 -1.48
C THR A 60 8.13 -14.00 -0.84
N LEU A 61 6.96 -14.49 -0.41
CA LEU A 61 6.81 -15.82 0.17
C LEU A 61 7.04 -16.91 -0.88
N ALA A 62 6.52 -16.75 -2.09
CA ALA A 62 6.70 -17.71 -3.19
C ALA A 62 8.18 -17.80 -3.59
N ARG A 63 8.88 -16.67 -3.70
CA ARG A 63 10.34 -16.62 -3.93
C ARG A 63 11.08 -17.32 -2.81
N TRP A 64 10.74 -17.06 -1.56
CA TRP A 64 11.38 -17.70 -0.43
C TRP A 64 11.14 -19.23 -0.41
N ALA A 65 9.89 -19.66 -0.59
CA ALA A 65 9.49 -21.07 -0.59
C ALA A 65 10.05 -21.85 -1.79
N GLY A 66 10.13 -21.21 -2.96
CA GLY A 66 10.80 -21.75 -4.15
C GLY A 66 12.32 -21.69 -4.08
N ALA A 67 12.89 -21.27 -2.96
CA ALA A 67 14.33 -21.10 -2.77
C ALA A 67 14.99 -20.23 -3.86
N CYS A 68 14.39 -19.07 -4.15
CA CYS A 68 15.04 -17.94 -4.85
C CYS A 68 16.17 -17.33 -4.00
N VAL A 69 17.10 -18.17 -3.58
CA VAL A 69 18.32 -17.84 -2.87
C VAL A 69 19.44 -18.34 -3.78
N PRO A 70 20.46 -17.52 -4.10
CA PRO A 70 21.45 -17.88 -5.10
C PRO A 70 22.12 -19.22 -4.76
N PRO A 71 22.23 -20.12 -5.76
CA PRO A 71 23.55 -20.31 -6.34
C PRO A 71 23.43 -20.53 -7.86
N VAL A 72 23.02 -19.51 -8.61
CA VAL A 72 22.91 -19.62 -10.08
C VAL A 72 23.94 -18.72 -10.73
N SER A 73 24.66 -19.25 -11.71
CA SER A 73 25.81 -18.63 -12.39
C SER A 73 25.52 -17.34 -13.15
N SER A 74 24.25 -16.89 -13.24
CA SER A 74 23.91 -15.58 -13.77
C SER A 74 22.64 -14.98 -13.16
N LEU A 75 22.65 -13.66 -12.98
CA LEU A 75 21.52 -12.84 -12.51
C LEU A 75 20.25 -13.04 -13.37
N ARG A 76 20.42 -13.28 -14.67
CA ARG A 76 19.32 -13.48 -15.63
C ARG A 76 18.56 -14.78 -15.37
N ALA A 77 19.27 -15.88 -15.12
CA ALA A 77 18.65 -17.18 -14.82
C ALA A 77 17.90 -17.16 -13.49
N MET A 78 18.44 -16.46 -12.48
CA MET A 78 17.77 -16.26 -11.19
C MET A 78 16.48 -15.44 -11.35
N LYS A 79 16.51 -14.35 -12.10
CA LYS A 79 15.32 -13.52 -12.36
C LYS A 79 14.20 -14.34 -13.03
N ALA A 80 14.52 -15.06 -14.11
CA ALA A 80 13.55 -15.89 -14.83
C ALA A 80 12.96 -17.00 -13.96
N HIS A 81 13.78 -17.62 -13.11
CA HIS A 81 13.30 -18.61 -12.14
C HIS A 81 12.32 -17.99 -11.14
N CYS A 82 12.65 -16.84 -10.56
CA CYS A 82 11.78 -16.19 -9.59
C CYS A 82 10.48 -15.69 -10.20
N GLU A 83 10.51 -15.19 -11.43
CA GLU A 83 9.30 -14.85 -12.17
C GLU A 83 8.41 -16.08 -12.38
N ALA A 84 8.98 -17.23 -12.74
CA ALA A 84 8.24 -18.49 -12.94
C ALA A 84 7.58 -19.02 -11.64
N VAL A 85 8.21 -18.79 -10.49
CA VAL A 85 7.71 -19.23 -9.18
C VAL A 85 6.55 -18.36 -8.69
N THR A 86 6.53 -17.09 -9.09
CA THR A 86 5.48 -16.11 -8.75
C THR A 86 4.31 -16.10 -9.74
N VAL A 87 4.34 -16.92 -10.80
CA VAL A 87 3.22 -16.97 -11.75
C VAL A 87 1.95 -17.49 -11.04
N PRO A 88 0.80 -16.82 -11.20
CA PRO A 88 -0.47 -17.32 -10.69
C PRO A 88 -0.75 -18.76 -11.14
N GLY A 89 -1.09 -19.63 -10.19
CA GLY A 89 -1.32 -21.06 -10.42
C GLY A 89 -0.10 -21.96 -10.14
N ASN A 90 1.11 -21.40 -10.04
CA ASN A 90 2.29 -22.14 -9.56
C ASN A 90 2.04 -22.64 -8.12
N THR A 91 2.51 -23.85 -7.79
CA THR A 91 2.38 -24.44 -6.44
C THR A 91 2.87 -23.51 -5.34
N PHE A 92 4.03 -22.85 -5.53
CA PHE A 92 4.59 -21.94 -4.52
C PHE A 92 3.78 -20.65 -4.37
N HIS A 93 3.28 -20.11 -5.49
CA HIS A 93 2.34 -18.99 -5.46
C HIS A 93 1.04 -19.37 -4.71
N ARG A 94 0.49 -20.57 -4.94
CA ARG A 94 -0.71 -21.05 -4.23
C ARG A 94 -0.48 -21.20 -2.72
N ILE A 95 0.70 -21.68 -2.33
CA ILE A 95 1.10 -21.77 -0.90
C ILE A 95 1.20 -20.35 -0.30
N GLY A 96 1.89 -19.43 -0.98
CA GLY A 96 2.02 -18.04 -0.53
C GLY A 96 0.66 -17.36 -0.37
N TRP A 97 -0.25 -17.54 -1.35
CA TRP A 97 -1.61 -17.04 -1.29
C TRP A 97 -2.40 -17.63 -0.12
N GLY A 98 -2.40 -18.96 0.04
CA GLY A 98 -3.10 -19.64 1.12
C GLY A 98 -2.61 -19.23 2.51
N PHE A 99 -1.30 -19.00 2.66
CA PHE A 99 -0.72 -18.47 3.88
C PHE A 99 -1.19 -17.04 4.19
N VAL A 100 -1.11 -16.14 3.21
CA VAL A 100 -1.58 -14.75 3.38
C VAL A 100 -3.07 -14.71 3.71
N GLN A 101 -3.87 -15.57 3.06
CA GLN A 101 -5.28 -15.74 3.37
C GLN A 101 -5.51 -16.23 4.81
N GLY A 102 -4.79 -17.26 5.25
CA GLY A 102 -4.91 -17.79 6.61
C GLY A 102 -4.56 -16.76 7.69
N VAL A 103 -3.49 -15.98 7.50
CA VAL A 103 -3.11 -14.90 8.42
C VAL A 103 -4.19 -13.81 8.46
N ASN A 104 -4.75 -13.42 7.32
CA ASN A 104 -5.82 -12.41 7.28
C ASN A 104 -7.13 -12.91 7.88
N GLU A 105 -7.48 -14.18 7.66
CA GLU A 105 -8.66 -14.81 8.28
C GLU A 105 -8.55 -14.75 9.81
N PHE A 106 -7.37 -15.04 10.37
CA PHE A 106 -7.20 -15.08 11.82
C PHE A 106 -7.08 -13.68 12.44
N CYS A 107 -6.31 -12.76 11.83
CA CYS A 107 -5.94 -11.50 12.46
C CYS A 107 -6.74 -10.27 11.97
N PHE A 108 -7.34 -10.32 10.79
CA PHE A 108 -7.84 -9.14 10.07
C PHE A 108 -9.22 -9.37 9.44
N THR A 109 -10.05 -10.19 10.08
CA THR A 109 -11.44 -10.44 9.64
C THR A 109 -12.23 -9.13 9.52
N GLY A 110 -13.02 -9.00 8.46
CA GLY A 110 -13.85 -7.83 8.18
C GLY A 110 -13.13 -6.66 7.52
N THR A 111 -11.82 -6.78 7.24
CA THR A 111 -11.07 -5.75 6.52
C THR A 111 -11.23 -5.87 5.00
N ILE A 112 -11.01 -4.80 4.24
CA ILE A 112 -11.02 -4.81 2.77
C ILE A 112 -10.01 -5.81 2.23
N ALA A 113 -8.82 -5.88 2.84
CA ALA A 113 -7.80 -6.85 2.46
C ALA A 113 -8.27 -8.30 2.65
N TRP A 114 -8.93 -8.59 3.77
CA TRP A 114 -9.53 -9.90 4.04
C TRP A 114 -10.65 -10.23 3.04
N GLU A 115 -11.58 -9.31 2.80
CA GLU A 115 -12.66 -9.51 1.82
C GLU A 115 -12.12 -9.71 0.41
N TYR A 116 -11.07 -8.95 0.04
CA TYR A 116 -10.39 -9.05 -1.24
C TYR A 116 -9.76 -10.42 -1.43
N LEU A 117 -8.98 -10.92 -0.48
CA LEU A 117 -8.34 -12.26 -0.58
C LEU A 117 -9.35 -13.40 -0.76
N ARG A 118 -10.57 -13.24 -0.24
CA ARG A 118 -11.63 -14.25 -0.37
C ARG A 118 -12.35 -14.22 -1.71
N LYS A 119 -12.39 -13.05 -2.36
CA LYS A 119 -13.15 -12.84 -3.61
C LYS A 119 -12.26 -12.79 -4.85
N ALA A 120 -11.08 -12.20 -4.73
CA ALA A 120 -10.14 -12.03 -5.83
C ALA A 120 -9.66 -13.40 -6.32
N ARG A 121 -9.68 -13.57 -7.64
CA ARG A 121 -9.23 -14.82 -8.28
C ARG A 121 -7.79 -14.72 -8.79
N LYS A 122 -7.23 -13.51 -8.75
CA LYS A 122 -5.89 -13.18 -9.23
C LYS A 122 -5.32 -12.02 -8.41
N GLY A 123 -4.01 -11.83 -8.52
CA GLY A 123 -3.39 -10.58 -8.09
C GLY A 123 -3.93 -9.39 -8.87
N TYR A 124 -3.96 -8.22 -8.23
CA TYR A 124 -4.37 -6.96 -8.83
C TYR A 124 -5.76 -7.02 -9.51
N ASP A 125 -6.72 -7.65 -8.84
CA ASP A 125 -8.11 -7.77 -9.24
C ASP A 125 -8.88 -6.49 -8.91
N VAL A 126 -8.54 -5.40 -9.63
CA VAL A 126 -9.13 -4.07 -9.42
C VAL A 126 -10.65 -4.05 -9.62
N GLU A 127 -11.21 -4.99 -10.38
CA GLU A 127 -12.65 -5.16 -10.52
C GLU A 127 -13.27 -5.58 -9.18
N VAL A 128 -12.72 -6.61 -8.53
CA VAL A 128 -13.16 -7.02 -7.19
C VAL A 128 -12.96 -5.90 -6.18
N LEU A 129 -11.78 -5.26 -6.18
CA LEU A 129 -11.49 -4.19 -5.22
C LEU A 129 -12.46 -3.00 -5.38
N CYS A 130 -12.56 -2.44 -6.58
CA CYS A 130 -13.27 -1.19 -6.80
C CYS A 130 -14.78 -1.40 -7.00
N ASP A 131 -15.16 -2.34 -7.88
CA ASP A 131 -16.55 -2.47 -8.33
C ASP A 131 -17.40 -3.32 -7.39
N VAL A 132 -16.76 -4.16 -6.56
CA VAL A 132 -17.44 -4.97 -5.56
C VAL A 132 -17.20 -4.41 -4.16
N LEU A 133 -15.95 -4.35 -3.69
CA LEU A 133 -15.70 -4.04 -2.28
C LEU A 133 -15.90 -2.56 -1.95
N VAL A 134 -15.23 -1.67 -2.68
CA VAL A 134 -15.35 -0.21 -2.46
C VAL A 134 -16.78 0.23 -2.71
N ARG A 135 -17.40 -0.16 -3.84
CA ARG A 135 -18.79 0.18 -4.15
C ARG A 135 -19.76 -0.27 -3.05
N ASN A 136 -19.70 -1.52 -2.60
CA ASN A 136 -20.59 -2.00 -1.55
C ASN A 136 -20.42 -1.23 -0.23
N ARG A 137 -19.17 -0.88 0.13
CA ARG A 137 -18.91 -0.08 1.34
C ARG A 137 -19.40 1.37 1.19
N ALA A 138 -19.20 1.98 0.02
CA ALA A 138 -19.69 3.31 -0.30
C ALA A 138 -21.22 3.39 -0.24
N GLU A 139 -21.92 2.41 -0.81
CA GLU A 139 -23.40 2.31 -0.77
C GLU A 139 -23.92 2.07 0.65
N LYS A 140 -23.21 1.26 1.44
CA LYS A 140 -23.59 0.97 2.83
C LYS A 140 -23.37 2.16 3.76
N TYR A 141 -22.37 3.00 3.48
CA TYR A 141 -21.97 4.12 4.33
C TYR A 141 -21.83 5.44 3.54
N PRO A 142 -22.92 5.97 2.96
CA PRO A 142 -22.87 7.16 2.10
C PRO A 142 -22.42 8.42 2.86
N ALA A 143 -22.63 8.47 4.18
CA ALA A 143 -22.17 9.58 5.02
C ALA A 143 -20.63 9.63 5.17
N LEU A 144 -19.93 8.56 4.79
CA LEU A 144 -18.46 8.50 4.76
C LEU A 144 -17.89 8.87 3.39
N LEU A 145 -18.68 9.44 2.47
CA LEU A 145 -18.20 9.83 1.15
C LEU A 145 -17.77 11.31 1.13
N PRO A 146 -16.74 11.66 0.35
CA PRO A 146 -16.36 13.05 0.16
C PRO A 146 -17.44 13.85 -0.59
N PRO A 147 -17.58 15.16 -0.33
CA PRO A 147 -18.40 16.05 -1.13
C PRO A 147 -18.01 16.04 -2.62
N HIS A 148 -18.98 16.24 -3.51
CA HIS A 148 -18.76 16.23 -4.96
C HIS A 148 -17.99 17.46 -5.47
N ASP A 149 -17.86 18.53 -4.69
CA ASP A 149 -17.12 19.76 -5.00
C ASP A 149 -15.79 19.86 -4.23
N ALA A 150 -15.36 18.74 -3.64
CA ALA A 150 -14.09 18.60 -2.95
C ALA A 150 -13.09 17.80 -3.79
N ILE A 151 -11.82 18.18 -3.69
CA ILE A 151 -10.72 17.29 -4.04
C ILE A 151 -10.18 16.62 -2.79
N VAL A 152 -9.96 15.31 -2.86
CA VAL A 152 -9.36 14.56 -1.77
C VAL A 152 -7.88 14.34 -2.06
N VAL A 153 -7.03 14.66 -1.08
CA VAL A 153 -5.56 14.55 -1.17
C VAL A 153 -5.11 13.56 -0.12
N HIS A 154 -4.47 12.46 -0.53
CA HIS A 154 -3.89 11.51 0.41
C HIS A 154 -2.41 11.82 0.62
N LEU A 155 -2.01 12.24 1.83
CA LEU A 155 -0.61 12.43 2.19
C LEU A 155 0.00 11.15 2.74
N ARG A 156 1.18 10.81 2.21
CA ARG A 156 2.04 9.80 2.83
C ARG A 156 2.78 10.41 4.02
N LEU A 157 2.30 10.14 5.22
CA LEU A 157 2.91 10.58 6.48
C LEU A 157 3.65 9.43 7.19
N GLY A 158 4.15 9.67 8.40
CA GLY A 158 4.76 8.65 9.24
C GLY A 158 6.21 8.34 8.85
N ASP A 159 6.53 7.04 8.80
CA ASP A 159 7.89 6.53 8.65
C ASP A 159 8.66 7.10 7.47
N ASP A 160 8.00 7.27 6.32
CA ASP A 160 8.62 7.87 5.13
C ASP A 160 9.03 9.34 5.37
N ILE A 161 8.27 10.12 6.15
CA ILE A 161 8.58 11.53 6.43
C ILE A 161 9.54 11.70 7.61
N GLU A 162 9.37 10.95 8.71
CA GLU A 162 10.17 11.19 9.92
C GLU A 162 11.67 10.95 9.70
N VAL A 163 12.02 10.07 8.75
CA VAL A 163 13.40 9.86 8.31
C VAL A 163 13.87 11.01 7.41
N GLN A 164 13.02 11.49 6.52
CA GLN A 164 13.42 12.44 5.47
C GLN A 164 13.41 13.89 5.94
N TYR A 165 12.51 14.30 6.83
CA TYR A 165 12.36 15.72 7.23
C TYR A 165 13.57 16.29 7.95
N ARG A 166 14.40 15.43 8.55
CA ARG A 166 15.69 15.85 9.16
C ARG A 166 16.71 16.31 8.11
N HIS A 167 16.45 16.02 6.84
CA HIS A 167 17.18 16.53 5.68
C HIS A 167 16.28 17.59 5.03
N THR A 168 16.66 18.86 5.17
CA THR A 168 15.79 20.05 5.05
C THR A 168 15.29 20.40 3.64
N GLU A 169 15.19 19.44 2.73
CA GLU A 169 14.90 19.66 1.31
C GLU A 169 13.56 19.04 0.85
N LEU A 170 12.79 18.42 1.75
CA LEU A 170 11.53 17.75 1.38
C LEU A 170 10.49 18.63 0.67
N TRP A 171 10.42 19.91 1.03
CA TRP A 171 9.39 20.82 0.52
C TRP A 171 9.87 21.64 -0.66
N ASP A 172 11.08 22.19 -0.57
CA ASP A 172 11.64 23.11 -1.58
C ASP A 172 12.66 22.44 -2.51
N GLY A 173 12.96 21.15 -2.31
CA GLY A 173 13.93 20.37 -3.09
C GLY A 173 13.29 19.40 -4.08
N GLU A 174 13.99 18.30 -4.36
CA GLU A 174 13.57 17.31 -5.35
C GLU A 174 12.31 16.54 -4.93
N ASP A 175 11.48 16.18 -5.92
CA ASP A 175 10.31 15.35 -5.69
C ASP A 175 10.72 13.92 -5.31
N HIS A 176 10.32 13.48 -4.12
CA HIS A 176 10.56 12.11 -3.69
C HIS A 176 9.42 11.19 -4.17
N ARG A 177 9.75 9.90 -4.34
CA ARG A 177 8.81 8.91 -4.89
C ARG A 177 7.47 8.82 -4.13
N LYS A 178 7.47 9.09 -2.82
CA LYS A 178 6.29 8.92 -1.96
C LYS A 178 5.85 10.19 -1.23
N VAL A 179 6.73 11.17 -1.08
CA VAL A 179 6.48 12.44 -0.37
C VAL A 179 6.69 13.53 -1.40
N LYS A 180 5.70 14.39 -1.59
CA LYS A 180 5.66 15.36 -2.69
C LYS A 180 6.14 16.73 -2.27
N ASN A 181 6.98 17.35 -3.09
CA ASN A 181 7.48 18.69 -2.86
C ASN A 181 6.40 19.76 -3.16
N LYS A 182 6.72 21.02 -2.94
CA LYS A 182 5.83 22.16 -3.19
C LYS A 182 5.40 22.26 -4.67
N GLU A 183 6.36 22.12 -5.58
CA GLU A 183 6.14 22.26 -7.04
C GLU A 183 5.09 21.27 -7.54
N TYR A 184 5.11 20.03 -7.03
CA TYR A 184 4.09 19.03 -7.32
C TYR A 184 2.67 19.53 -7.04
N PHE A 185 2.46 20.14 -5.87
CA PHE A 185 1.14 20.64 -5.48
C PHE A 185 0.77 21.91 -6.24
N GLU A 186 1.72 22.80 -6.52
CA GLU A 186 1.48 23.98 -7.37
C GLU A 186 1.03 23.59 -8.78
N MET A 187 1.69 22.59 -9.39
CA MET A 187 1.25 22.02 -10.66
C MET A 187 -0.12 21.33 -10.54
N ALA A 188 -0.38 20.61 -9.45
CA ALA A 188 -1.67 19.98 -9.23
C ALA A 188 -2.79 21.03 -9.16
N ILE A 189 -2.59 22.12 -8.43
CA ILE A 189 -3.54 23.23 -8.28
C ILE A 189 -3.90 23.83 -9.64
N ALA A 190 -2.94 23.95 -10.55
CA ALA A 190 -3.19 24.44 -11.91
C ALA A 190 -4.12 23.53 -12.74
N GLU A 191 -4.22 22.25 -12.37
CA GLU A 191 -5.06 21.24 -13.01
C GLU A 191 -6.41 21.02 -12.29
N PHE A 192 -6.68 21.75 -11.19
CA PHE A 192 -7.93 21.56 -10.45
C PHE A 192 -9.13 22.07 -11.25
N PRO A 193 -10.24 21.32 -11.31
CA PRO A 193 -11.47 21.77 -11.94
C PRO A 193 -12.01 23.04 -11.27
N PRO A 194 -12.60 23.99 -12.03
CA PRO A 194 -13.05 25.28 -11.50
C PRO A 194 -14.19 25.17 -10.46
N GLU A 195 -14.92 24.06 -10.44
CA GLU A 195 -15.95 23.79 -9.43
C GLU A 195 -15.39 23.35 -8.07
N VAL A 196 -14.11 22.97 -7.99
CA VAL A 196 -13.49 22.55 -6.72
C VAL A 196 -13.26 23.77 -5.85
N LYS A 197 -13.88 23.76 -4.66
CA LYS A 197 -13.79 24.86 -3.69
C LYS A 197 -13.10 24.45 -2.40
N SER A 198 -13.08 23.14 -2.13
CA SER A 198 -12.52 22.59 -0.91
C SER A 198 -11.52 21.49 -1.20
N VAL A 199 -10.52 21.39 -0.33
CA VAL A 199 -9.48 20.37 -0.34
C VAL A 199 -9.60 19.59 0.96
N ILE A 200 -9.76 18.27 0.86
CA ILE A 200 -9.82 17.38 2.01
C ILE A 200 -8.51 16.62 2.06
N ILE A 201 -7.71 16.90 3.08
CA ILE A 201 -6.43 16.26 3.26
C ILE A 201 -6.60 15.10 4.24
N THR A 202 -6.21 13.91 3.79
CA THR A 202 -6.22 12.68 4.58
C THR A 202 -4.82 12.09 4.66
N GLY A 203 -4.55 11.38 5.76
CA GLY A 203 -3.30 10.70 6.03
C GLY A 203 -3.26 10.28 7.49
N SER A 204 -2.31 9.43 7.85
CA SER A 204 -2.09 9.08 9.25
C SER A 204 -0.63 9.24 9.62
N SER A 205 -0.38 9.90 10.75
CA SER A 205 0.97 9.98 11.33
C SER A 205 1.29 8.75 12.20
N VAL A 206 0.31 7.89 12.44
CA VAL A 206 0.42 6.70 13.29
C VAL A 206 0.95 5.52 12.48
N HIS A 207 2.27 5.36 12.47
CA HIS A 207 2.99 4.25 11.82
C HIS A 207 3.78 3.42 12.86
N LYS A 208 4.34 2.27 12.45
CA LYS A 208 5.00 1.27 13.33
C LYS A 208 5.88 1.92 14.42
N GLY A 209 5.47 1.73 15.68
CA GLY A 209 6.21 2.14 16.87
C GLY A 209 6.06 3.64 17.16
N TYR A 210 5.36 3.99 18.24
CA TYR A 210 5.23 5.34 18.81
C TYR A 210 6.57 5.96 19.27
N LEU A 211 7.72 5.45 18.81
CA LEU A 211 9.05 5.76 19.31
C LEU A 211 9.77 6.85 18.50
N SER A 212 9.21 7.33 17.39
CA SER A 212 9.68 8.54 16.71
C SER A 212 8.68 9.67 16.90
N SER A 213 9.16 10.88 17.17
CA SER A 213 8.34 12.08 17.10
C SER A 213 7.61 12.15 15.76
N ASN A 214 6.39 12.67 15.72
CA ASN A 214 5.63 12.91 14.49
C ASN A 214 5.87 14.31 13.93
N GLN A 215 7.00 14.93 14.29
CA GLN A 215 7.27 16.34 14.01
C GLN A 215 7.42 16.58 12.51
N GLY A 216 8.05 15.66 11.77
CA GLY A 216 8.16 15.78 10.32
C GLY A 216 6.80 15.69 9.65
N SER A 217 5.97 14.73 10.05
CA SER A 217 4.61 14.55 9.53
C SER A 217 3.74 15.78 9.80
N VAL A 218 3.80 16.32 11.02
CA VAL A 218 3.07 17.55 11.41
C VAL A 218 3.57 18.75 10.60
N TRP A 219 4.89 18.93 10.47
CA TRP A 219 5.45 20.01 9.68
C TRP A 219 5.03 19.94 8.21
N TYR A 220 5.18 18.77 7.58
CA TYR A 220 4.89 18.57 6.16
C TYR A 220 3.41 18.78 5.87
N ARG A 221 2.55 18.19 6.70
CA ARG A 221 1.11 18.40 6.65
C ARG A 221 0.76 19.89 6.69
N ASN A 222 1.34 20.64 7.64
CA ASN A 222 1.04 22.06 7.78
C ASN A 222 1.49 22.85 6.54
N LYS A 223 2.65 22.52 5.94
CA LYS A 223 3.09 23.12 4.67
C LYS A 223 2.10 22.92 3.54
N VAL A 224 1.57 21.70 3.38
CA VAL A 224 0.56 21.39 2.36
C VAL A 224 -0.75 22.14 2.65
N ILE A 225 -1.22 22.16 3.90
CA ILE A 225 -2.41 22.92 4.31
C ILE A 225 -2.24 24.40 3.98
N ASP A 226 -1.11 25.00 4.36
CA ASP A 226 -0.83 26.42 4.15
C ASP A 226 -0.78 26.77 2.67
N LEU A 227 -0.22 25.90 1.83
CA LEU A 227 -0.24 26.06 0.37
C LEU A 227 -1.66 26.10 -0.20
N PHE A 228 -2.51 25.14 0.16
CA PHE A 228 -3.89 25.11 -0.33
C PHE A 228 -4.72 26.29 0.20
N LYS A 229 -4.56 26.65 1.48
CA LYS A 229 -5.24 27.82 2.06
C LYS A 229 -4.82 29.12 1.38
N SER A 230 -3.51 29.32 1.17
CA SER A 230 -2.99 30.51 0.48
C SER A 230 -3.38 30.56 -1.00
N SER A 231 -3.70 29.42 -1.60
CA SER A 231 -4.25 29.31 -2.96
C SER A 231 -5.77 29.51 -3.02
N GLY A 232 -6.43 29.85 -1.90
CA GLY A 232 -7.85 30.22 -1.84
C GLY A 232 -8.82 29.06 -1.56
N TYR A 233 -8.33 27.86 -1.27
CA TYR A 233 -9.20 26.71 -0.99
C TYR A 233 -9.62 26.64 0.48
N THR A 234 -10.85 26.16 0.72
CA THR A 234 -11.25 25.73 2.06
C THR A 234 -10.63 24.37 2.34
N VAL A 235 -9.78 24.27 3.36
CA VAL A 235 -9.09 23.01 3.69
C VAL A 235 -9.77 22.31 4.87
N HIS A 236 -10.14 21.05 4.67
CA HIS A 236 -10.61 20.14 5.70
C HIS A 236 -9.60 19.05 5.96
N GLU A 237 -9.57 18.59 7.20
CA GLU A 237 -8.56 17.67 7.71
C GLU A 237 -9.24 16.35 8.14
N ARG A 238 -8.71 15.22 7.68
CA ARG A 238 -9.20 13.87 8.00
C ARG A 238 -8.03 12.98 8.45
N TRP A 239 -7.68 13.07 9.73
CA TRP A 239 -6.51 12.39 10.29
C TRP A 239 -6.84 11.09 11.00
N ASP A 240 -5.90 10.14 10.91
CA ASP A 240 -5.81 8.96 11.78
C ASP A 240 -7.09 8.12 11.85
N ASN A 241 -7.83 8.06 10.74
CA ASN A 241 -8.96 7.15 10.58
C ASN A 241 -8.48 5.73 10.31
N LEU A 242 -9.42 4.78 10.33
CA LEU A 242 -9.12 3.41 9.94
C LEU A 242 -8.71 3.36 8.47
N PRO A 243 -7.66 2.61 8.11
CA PRO A 243 -7.18 2.48 6.72
C PRO A 243 -8.23 2.07 5.71
N ASP A 244 -9.17 1.23 6.12
CA ASP A 244 -10.23 0.75 5.25
C ASP A 244 -11.23 1.86 4.94
N ASP A 245 -11.57 2.67 5.96
CA ASP A 245 -12.50 3.78 5.81
C ASP A 245 -11.86 4.88 4.97
N ASP A 246 -10.59 5.19 5.21
CA ASP A 246 -9.84 6.12 4.35
C ASP A 246 -9.71 5.59 2.93
N PHE A 247 -9.51 4.28 2.73
CA PHE A 247 -9.39 3.73 1.38
C PHE A 247 -10.70 3.91 0.61
N VAL A 248 -11.84 3.61 1.25
CA VAL A 248 -13.16 3.83 0.65
C VAL A 248 -13.42 5.32 0.39
N TYR A 249 -13.08 6.17 1.35
CA TYR A 249 -13.21 7.63 1.23
C TYR A 249 -12.45 8.16 0.01
N LEU A 250 -11.18 7.76 -0.14
CA LEU A 250 -10.31 8.12 -1.25
C LEU A 250 -10.81 7.57 -2.59
N ALA A 251 -11.08 6.26 -2.63
CA ALA A 251 -11.47 5.53 -3.82
C ALA A 251 -12.85 5.94 -4.37
N SER A 252 -13.66 6.60 -3.54
CA SER A 252 -15.00 7.10 -3.91
C SER A 252 -15.00 8.61 -4.21
N ALA A 253 -13.85 9.27 -4.19
CA ALA A 253 -13.76 10.70 -4.49
C ALA A 253 -14.09 11.00 -5.95
N ARG A 254 -14.81 12.10 -6.18
CA ARG A 254 -15.01 12.63 -7.55
C ARG A 254 -13.69 13.18 -8.11
N TYR A 255 -12.96 13.91 -7.29
CA TYR A 255 -11.64 14.45 -7.61
C TYR A 255 -10.62 13.92 -6.59
N PHE A 256 -9.55 13.30 -7.08
CA PHE A 256 -8.52 12.72 -6.21
C PHE A 256 -7.13 13.13 -6.67
N LEU A 257 -6.31 13.63 -5.74
CA LEU A 257 -4.90 13.89 -5.96
C LEU A 257 -4.07 12.82 -5.23
N PRO A 258 -3.55 11.80 -5.94
CA PRO A 258 -2.62 10.86 -5.34
C PRO A 258 -1.29 11.55 -5.04
N THR A 259 -0.61 11.23 -3.94
CA THR A 259 0.78 11.68 -3.69
C THR A 259 1.81 10.57 -3.88
N GLY A 260 1.38 9.41 -4.42
CA GLY A 260 2.22 8.25 -4.72
C GLY A 260 1.96 7.02 -3.85
N GLY A 261 2.82 6.00 -4.03
CA GLY A 261 2.72 4.71 -3.34
C GLY A 261 1.59 3.80 -3.87
N GLY A 262 1.64 2.52 -3.47
CA GLY A 262 0.64 1.53 -3.93
C GLY A 262 -0.78 1.83 -3.45
N TYR A 263 -0.93 2.38 -2.24
CA TYR A 263 -2.24 2.74 -1.67
C TYR A 263 -2.93 3.86 -2.47
N GLY A 264 -2.23 4.98 -2.71
CA GLY A 264 -2.74 6.07 -3.54
C GLY A 264 -2.97 5.64 -5.00
N GLY A 265 -2.09 4.81 -5.56
CA GLY A 265 -2.26 4.26 -6.91
C GLY A 265 -3.51 3.40 -7.06
N LEU A 266 -3.82 2.55 -6.07
CA LEU A 266 -5.04 1.75 -6.08
C LEU A 266 -6.31 2.60 -5.91
N ALA A 267 -6.27 3.61 -5.04
CA ALA A 267 -7.39 4.55 -4.90
C ALA A 267 -7.64 5.32 -6.21
N SER A 268 -6.58 5.80 -6.87
CA SER A 268 -6.64 6.44 -8.18
C SER A 268 -7.28 5.53 -9.23
N ALA A 269 -6.90 4.25 -9.28
CA ALA A 269 -7.52 3.28 -10.17
C ALA A 269 -9.02 3.11 -9.90
N CYS A 270 -9.45 3.09 -8.64
CA CYS A 270 -10.87 3.02 -8.30
C CYS A 270 -11.64 4.30 -8.66
N VAL A 271 -11.04 5.48 -8.44
CA VAL A 271 -11.63 6.77 -8.84
C VAL A 271 -11.86 6.81 -10.36
N ASP A 272 -10.85 6.46 -11.15
CA ASP A 272 -10.95 6.43 -12.61
C ASP A 272 -12.03 5.43 -13.07
N ARG A 273 -12.13 4.25 -12.45
CA ARG A 273 -13.19 3.26 -12.74
C ARG A 273 -14.59 3.75 -12.37
N ALA A 274 -14.71 4.51 -11.29
CA ALA A 274 -15.96 5.13 -10.87
C ALA A 274 -16.33 6.36 -11.73
N LYS A 275 -15.57 6.66 -12.79
CA LYS A 275 -15.71 7.84 -13.65
C LYS A 275 -15.47 9.16 -12.91
N GLY A 276 -14.77 9.12 -11.78
CA GLY A 276 -14.15 10.29 -11.19
C GLY A 276 -12.91 10.71 -11.98
N THR A 277 -12.17 11.67 -11.44
CA THR A 277 -10.94 12.19 -12.05
C THR A 277 -9.81 12.14 -11.03
N SER A 278 -8.83 11.27 -11.29
CA SER A 278 -7.55 11.35 -10.61
C SER A 278 -6.67 12.42 -11.28
N ILE A 279 -6.27 13.45 -10.54
CA ILE A 279 -5.38 14.52 -11.02
C ILE A 279 -3.98 13.94 -11.23
N ARG A 280 -3.47 14.02 -12.46
CA ARG A 280 -2.17 13.48 -12.85
C ARG A 280 -1.19 14.61 -13.13
N VAL A 281 -0.26 14.84 -12.22
CA VAL A 281 0.82 15.81 -12.39
C VAL A 281 1.96 15.18 -13.20
N ARG A 282 2.44 15.87 -14.24
CA ARG A 282 3.60 15.41 -15.03
C ARG A 282 4.85 15.34 -14.16
N GLY A 283 5.62 14.26 -14.27
CA GLY A 283 6.78 14.01 -13.41
C GLY A 283 6.43 13.48 -12.01
N GLY A 284 5.16 13.49 -11.62
CA GLY A 284 4.66 12.94 -10.37
C GLY A 284 4.67 11.40 -10.29
N ALA A 285 4.68 10.88 -9.07
CA ALA A 285 4.62 9.43 -8.84
C ALA A 285 3.29 8.85 -9.33
N GLY A 286 3.36 7.87 -10.24
CA GLY A 286 2.19 7.23 -10.85
C GLY A 286 2.34 6.93 -12.35
N GLN A 287 3.41 7.41 -13.00
CA GLN A 287 3.75 7.04 -14.39
C GLN A 287 4.58 5.74 -14.47
N GLY A 288 4.45 4.85 -13.47
CA GLY A 288 5.19 3.58 -13.40
C GLY A 288 4.50 2.43 -14.12
#